data_AF-A0AAW2U8X7-F1
#
_entry.id   AF-A0AAW2U8X7-F1
#
_cell.length_a   1.000
_cell.length_b   1.000
_cell.length_c   1.000
_cell.angle_alpha   90.00
_cell.angle_beta   90.00
_cell.angle_gamma   90.00
#
_symmetry.space_group_name_H-M   'P 1'
#
loop_
_entity.id
_entity.type
_entity.pdbx_description
1 polymer ?
#
loop_
_entity_poly.entity_id
_entity_poly.type
_entity_poly.pdbx_seq_one_letter_code
_entity_poly.pdbx_strand_id
1 'polypeptide(L)'
;MDPFQPSSLNWHVVPGTPTTPVVKRVIRLDVPVEKYPNYNFVGRILGPRGNSLKRVEAMTECRIFIRGQGSVKDAIKDESMDVYKKQQLRELAMLNGTFREESPSMSPSMSPGMSPFNSTGMKRAKTGR
;
A
#
# COMPACT_ATOMS: atom_id res chain seq x y z
N MET A 1 -64.43 7.65 30.34
CA MET A 1 -63.36 7.90 29.36
C MET A 1 -62.21 8.53 30.13
N ASP A 2 -61.26 7.70 30.58
CA ASP A 2 -60.09 8.14 31.36
C ASP A 2 -58.92 8.55 30.44
N PRO A 3 -58.09 9.53 30.82
CA PRO A 3 -57.08 10.11 29.94
C PRO A 3 -55.84 9.21 29.76
N PHE A 4 -55.31 9.22 28.54
CA PHE A 4 -54.07 8.56 28.11
C PHE A 4 -52.89 8.95 29.01
N GLN A 5 -52.27 7.96 29.67
CA GLN A 5 -50.96 8.08 30.29
C GLN A 5 -49.88 7.78 29.24
N PRO A 6 -48.96 8.72 28.91
CA PRO A 6 -47.77 8.35 28.16
C PRO A 6 -46.83 7.56 29.07
N SER A 7 -46.53 6.31 28.69
CA SER A 7 -45.49 5.52 29.33
C SER A 7 -44.18 6.31 29.32
N SER A 8 -43.69 6.62 30.51
CA SER A 8 -42.38 7.22 30.69
C SER A 8 -41.36 6.25 30.08
N LEU A 9 -40.67 6.69 29.02
CA LEU A 9 -39.45 6.05 28.54
C LEU A 9 -38.53 5.88 29.74
N ASN A 10 -38.49 4.66 30.23
CA ASN A 10 -37.71 4.25 31.36
C ASN A 10 -36.25 4.25 30.91
N TRP A 11 -35.60 5.42 31.06
CA TRP A 11 -34.15 5.58 30.99
C TRP A 11 -33.52 4.83 32.17
N HIS A 12 -33.60 3.50 32.15
CA HIS A 12 -32.72 2.67 32.94
C HIS A 12 -31.30 2.85 32.42
N VAL A 13 -30.70 3.95 32.85
CA VAL A 13 -29.26 4.10 33.01
C VAL A 13 -28.85 2.97 33.93
N VAL A 14 -28.32 1.90 33.34
CA VAL A 14 -27.68 0.81 34.05
C VAL A 14 -26.51 1.42 34.81
N PRO A 15 -26.52 1.46 36.15
CA PRO A 15 -25.38 1.95 36.90
C PRO A 15 -24.38 0.79 37.02
N GLY A 16 -23.17 0.95 36.46
CA GLY A 16 -22.05 0.09 36.82
C GLY A 16 -21.32 -0.63 35.71
N THR A 17 -21.09 -0.03 34.55
CA THR A 17 -19.92 -0.42 33.75
C THR A 17 -18.74 0.44 34.21
N PRO A 18 -17.69 -0.13 34.84
CA PRO A 18 -16.45 0.60 35.01
C PRO A 18 -15.87 0.81 33.62
N THR A 19 -16.04 2.02 33.08
CA THR A 19 -15.28 2.45 31.92
C THR A 19 -13.83 2.58 32.39
N THR A 20 -13.08 1.49 32.27
CA THR A 20 -11.64 1.52 32.50
C THR A 20 -11.07 2.70 31.73
N PRO A 21 -10.31 3.61 32.35
CA PRO A 21 -9.78 4.76 31.64
C PRO A 21 -8.91 4.23 30.48
N VAL A 22 -9.20 4.67 29.26
CA VAL A 22 -8.44 4.28 28.07
C VAL A 22 -7.05 4.91 28.19
N VAL A 23 -6.09 4.16 28.73
CA VAL A 23 -4.71 4.62 28.86
C VAL A 23 -3.98 4.42 27.54
N LYS A 24 -3.67 5.52 26.84
CA LYS A 24 -2.81 5.49 25.65
C LYS A 24 -1.36 5.28 26.06
N ARG A 25 -0.81 4.08 25.81
CA ARG A 25 0.63 3.80 25.98
C ARG A 25 1.36 3.95 24.63
N VAL A 26 2.52 4.60 24.65
CA VAL A 26 3.39 4.77 23.48
C VAL A 26 4.77 4.24 23.84
N ILE A 27 5.29 3.31 23.04
CA ILE A 27 6.63 2.72 23.20
C ILE A 27 7.50 3.23 22.06
N ARG A 28 8.72 3.67 22.38
CA ARG A 28 9.73 4.09 21.40
C ARG A 28 10.77 2.97 21.25
N LEU A 29 11.01 2.56 20.01
CA LEU A 29 12.01 1.56 19.67
C LEU A 29 12.98 2.17 18.65
N ASP A 30 14.27 2.19 19.00
CA ASP A 30 15.30 2.74 18.12
C ASP A 30 15.83 1.68 17.15
N VAL A 31 16.07 2.11 15.90
CA VAL A 31 16.58 1.24 14.84
C VAL A 31 18.11 1.33 14.82
N PRO A 32 18.85 0.20 14.89
CA PRO A 32 20.31 0.19 14.97
C PRO A 32 20.95 0.42 13.58
N VAL A 33 20.72 1.60 12.99
CA VAL A 33 21.22 1.96 11.65
C VAL A 33 22.74 2.04 11.59
N GLU A 34 23.40 2.44 12.69
CA GLU A 34 24.86 2.53 12.78
C GLU A 34 25.54 1.17 12.62
N LYS A 35 24.90 0.11 13.16
CA LYS A 35 25.42 -1.26 13.08
C LYS A 35 25.19 -1.89 11.69
N TYR A 36 24.18 -1.43 10.97
CA TYR A 36 23.77 -1.99 9.69
C TYR A 36 23.41 -0.89 8.68
N PRO A 37 24.41 -0.11 8.21
CA PRO A 37 24.15 1.06 7.37
C PRO A 37 23.55 0.71 6.00
N ASN A 38 23.81 -0.50 5.49
CA ASN A 38 23.33 -0.97 4.19
C ASN A 38 21.97 -1.70 4.25
N TYR A 39 21.33 -1.76 5.42
CA TYR A 39 20.07 -2.49 5.58
C TYR A 39 18.86 -1.55 5.59
N ASN A 40 17.88 -1.83 4.72
CA ASN A 40 16.63 -1.06 4.67
C ASN A 40 15.59 -1.59 5.66
N PHE A 41 15.67 -1.12 6.91
CA PHE A 41 14.71 -1.46 7.96
C PHE A 41 13.27 -1.03 7.63
N VAL A 42 13.09 0.19 7.12
CA VAL A 42 11.77 0.74 6.78
C VAL A 42 11.08 -0.10 5.72
N GLY A 43 11.79 -0.42 4.63
CA GLY A 43 11.29 -1.28 3.56
C GLY A 43 10.95 -2.70 4.04
N ARG A 44 11.75 -3.25 4.97
CA ARG A 44 11.46 -4.58 5.57
C ARG A 44 10.20 -4.55 6.44
N ILE A 45 10.02 -3.53 7.26
CA ILE A 45 8.88 -3.37 8.17
C ILE A 45 7.58 -3.16 7.36
N LEU A 46 7.61 -2.26 6.38
CA LEU A 46 6.46 -1.98 5.50
C LEU A 46 6.12 -3.20 4.64
N GLY A 47 7.13 -3.82 4.03
CA GLY A 47 6.93 -4.84 3.01
C GLY A 47 6.34 -4.28 1.71
N PRO A 48 6.06 -5.15 0.73
CA PRO A 48 5.49 -4.72 -0.55
C PRO A 48 4.15 -4.03 -0.33
N ARG A 49 4.02 -2.81 -0.86
CA ARG A 49 2.82 -1.96 -0.73
C ARG A 49 2.39 -1.67 0.72
N GLY A 50 3.26 -1.87 1.71
CA GLY A 50 2.91 -1.70 3.12
C GLY A 50 2.10 -2.85 3.74
N ASN A 51 1.92 -3.97 3.03
CA ASN A 51 1.07 -5.07 3.48
C ASN A 51 1.55 -5.76 4.76
N SER A 52 2.87 -5.79 5.02
CA SER A 52 3.40 -6.37 6.26
C SER A 52 3.05 -5.50 7.46
N LEU A 53 3.27 -4.18 7.37
CA LEU A 53 2.91 -3.26 8.45
C LEU A 53 1.41 -3.28 8.72
N LYS A 54 0.58 -3.22 7.67
CA LYS A 54 -0.87 -3.26 7.80
C LYS A 54 -1.37 -4.53 8.51
N ARG A 55 -0.74 -5.69 8.22
CA ARG A 55 -1.06 -6.94 8.91
C ARG A 55 -0.68 -6.90 10.39
N VAL A 56 0.49 -6.34 10.72
CA VAL A 56 0.94 -6.22 12.11
C VAL A 56 0.03 -5.27 12.91
N GLU A 57 -0.35 -4.13 12.34
CA GLU A 57 -1.29 -3.20 12.97
C GLU A 57 -2.66 -3.86 13.20
N ALA A 58 -3.18 -4.62 12.23
CA ALA A 58 -4.44 -5.33 12.38
C ALA A 58 -4.38 -6.43 13.45
N MET A 59 -3.25 -7.14 13.57
CA MET A 59 -3.09 -8.24 14.52
C MET A 59 -2.85 -7.76 15.95
N THR A 60 -2.21 -6.61 16.12
CA THR A 60 -1.82 -6.07 17.44
C THR A 60 -2.74 -4.95 17.92
N GLU A 61 -3.65 -4.49 17.07
CA GLU A 61 -4.53 -3.34 17.30
C GLU A 61 -3.79 -2.06 17.72
N CYS A 62 -2.49 -2.00 17.38
CA CYS A 62 -1.63 -0.86 17.68
C CYS A 62 -1.50 0.04 16.46
N ARG A 63 -1.30 1.34 16.69
CA ARG A 63 -0.88 2.29 15.64
C ARG A 63 0.64 2.38 15.63
N ILE A 64 1.25 2.10 14.48
CA ILE A 64 2.70 2.10 14.34
C ILE A 64 3.14 3.35 13.60
N PHE A 65 4.11 4.08 14.15
CA PHE A 65 4.67 5.28 13.55
C PHE A 65 6.15 5.06 13.25
N ILE A 66 6.55 5.22 11.99
CA ILE A 66 7.96 5.30 11.59
C ILE A 66 8.33 6.79 11.57
N ARG A 67 9.42 7.16 12.25
CA ARG A 67 9.91 8.53 12.41
C ARG A 67 11.43 8.55 12.32
N GLY A 68 12.00 9.69 11.95
CA GLY A 68 13.45 9.90 11.86
C GLY A 68 13.96 10.03 10.43
N GLN A 69 15.28 10.19 10.30
CA GLN A 69 15.97 10.33 9.01
C GLN A 69 15.82 9.05 8.19
N GLY A 70 15.46 9.17 6.91
CA GLY A 70 15.19 8.03 6.02
C GLY A 70 13.79 7.41 6.16
N SER A 71 12.94 7.95 7.04
CA SER A 71 11.53 7.54 7.16
C SER A 71 10.67 7.97 5.96
N VAL A 72 11.03 9.09 5.33
CA VAL A 72 10.32 9.62 4.16
C VAL A 72 11.09 9.15 2.93
N LYS A 73 10.35 8.63 1.94
CA LYS A 73 10.95 8.35 0.64
C LYS A 73 11.27 9.70 0.00
N ASP A 74 12.55 10.08 -0.06
CA ASP A 74 13.00 11.29 -0.73
C ASP A 74 12.68 11.21 -2.23
N ALA A 75 11.49 11.68 -2.61
CA ALA A 75 11.03 11.67 -4.00
C ALA A 75 11.98 12.47 -4.92
N ILE A 76 12.63 13.51 -4.40
CA ILE A 76 13.42 14.47 -5.19
C ILE A 76 14.59 13.81 -5.94
N LYS A 77 15.24 12.78 -5.36
CA LYS A 77 16.32 12.04 -6.04
C LYS A 77 15.80 11.03 -7.06
N ASP A 78 14.64 10.45 -6.82
CA ASP A 78 13.99 9.52 -7.75
C ASP A 78 13.41 10.29 -8.96
N GLU A 79 12.82 11.48 -8.75
CA GLU A 79 12.15 12.24 -9.80
C GLU A 79 13.10 12.66 -10.93
N SER A 80 14.29 13.17 -10.63
CA SER A 80 15.25 13.57 -11.68
C SER A 80 15.70 12.37 -12.51
N MET A 81 16.00 11.24 -11.84
CA MET A 81 16.40 10.00 -12.52
C MET A 81 15.26 9.40 -13.34
N ASP A 82 14.03 9.53 -12.86
CA ASP A 82 12.84 9.08 -13.56
C ASP A 82 12.55 9.93 -14.79
N VAL A 83 12.80 11.25 -14.75
CA VAL A 83 12.66 12.13 -15.92
C VAL A 83 13.63 11.74 -17.03
N TYR A 84 14.93 11.56 -16.74
CA TYR A 84 15.91 11.18 -17.77
C TYR A 84 15.62 9.79 -18.34
N LYS A 85 15.29 8.81 -17.49
CA LYS A 85 14.92 7.45 -17.95
C LYS A 85 13.63 7.46 -18.77
N LYS A 86 12.63 8.23 -18.35
CA LYS A 86 11.37 8.39 -19.09
C LYS A 86 11.60 9.02 -20.46
N GLN A 87 12.49 10.01 -20.54
CA GLN A 87 12.88 10.63 -21.80
C GLN A 87 13.60 9.64 -22.72
N GLN A 88 14.60 8.91 -22.21
CA GLN A 88 15.31 7.89 -22.98
C GLN A 88 14.38 6.77 -23.47
N LEU A 89 13.45 6.32 -22.63
CA LEU A 89 12.50 5.27 -22.98
C LEU A 89 11.50 5.77 -24.04
N ARG A 90 11.09 7.04 -23.95
CA ARG A 90 10.25 7.69 -24.97
C ARG A 90 10.97 7.75 -26.31
N GLU A 91 12.22 8.21 -26.33
CA GLU A 91 13.05 8.28 -27.54
C GLU A 91 13.23 6.90 -28.18
N LEU A 92 13.56 5.89 -27.37
CA LEU A 92 13.70 4.51 -27.82
C LEU A 92 12.40 3.96 -28.41
N ALA A 93 11.26 4.24 -27.77
CA ALA A 93 9.97 3.80 -28.27
C ALA A 93 9.61 4.47 -29.61
N MET A 94 10.00 5.74 -29.82
CA MET A 94 9.81 6.43 -31.11
C MET A 94 10.67 5.79 -32.19
N LEU A 95 11.93 5.46 -31.90
CA LEU A 95 12.84 4.80 -32.84
C LEU A 95 12.40 3.38 -33.22
N ASN A 96 11.88 2.62 -32.26
CA ASN A 96 11.38 1.27 -32.50
C ASN A 96 9.97 1.22 -33.11
N GLY A 97 9.31 2.37 -33.28
CA GLY A 97 7.92 2.44 -33.78
C GLY A 97 6.88 1.82 -32.84
N THR A 98 7.25 1.50 -31.59
CA THR A 98 6.33 0.96 -30.57
C THR A 98 5.66 2.06 -29.74
N PHE A 99 6.09 3.32 -29.91
CA PHE A 99 5.48 4.46 -29.25
C PHE A 99 4.10 4.73 -29.85
N ARG A 100 3.05 4.41 -29.10
CA ARG A 100 1.69 4.85 -29.42
C ARG A 100 1.51 6.27 -28.91
N GLU A 101 1.23 7.20 -29.82
CA GLU A 101 0.71 8.51 -29.43
C GLU A 101 -0.71 8.31 -28.88
N GLU A 102 -0.94 8.65 -27.61
CA GLU A 102 -2.29 8.73 -27.07
C GLU A 102 -2.95 10.01 -27.61
N SER A 103 -3.51 9.92 -28.82
CA SER A 103 -4.45 10.91 -29.34
C SER A 103 -5.86 10.59 -28.80
N PRO A 104 -6.60 11.56 -28.25
CA PRO A 104 -8.00 11.35 -27.93
C PRO A 104 -8.76 11.25 -29.27
N SER A 105 -9.40 10.09 -29.52
CA SER A 105 -10.22 9.72 -30.69
C SER A 105 -9.49 9.16 -31.94
N MET A 106 -9.44 7.83 -32.06
CA MET A 106 -9.38 7.10 -33.33
C MET A 106 -10.14 5.78 -33.17
N SER A 107 -11.06 5.51 -34.10
CA SER A 107 -12.06 4.43 -34.12
C SER A 107 -11.46 3.00 -34.14
N PRO A 108 -12.16 1.99 -33.60
CA PRO A 108 -11.70 0.61 -33.65
C PRO A 108 -12.10 -0.03 -34.99
N SER A 109 -11.21 0.02 -35.98
CA SER A 109 -11.31 -0.87 -37.15
C SER A 109 -9.94 -1.18 -37.72
N MET A 110 -9.17 -2.05 -37.08
CA MET A 110 -8.15 -2.84 -37.77
C MET A 110 -8.14 -4.24 -37.12
N SER A 111 -8.25 -5.25 -37.98
CA SER A 111 -8.57 -6.65 -37.69
C SER A 111 -7.65 -7.35 -36.68
N PRO A 112 -8.16 -8.33 -35.89
CA PRO A 112 -7.34 -9.21 -35.06
C PRO A 112 -6.72 -10.29 -35.96
N GLY A 113 -5.50 -10.05 -36.42
CA GLY A 113 -4.81 -10.96 -37.33
C GLY A 113 -3.36 -11.15 -36.92
N MET A 114 -3.12 -11.77 -35.76
CA MET A 114 -1.89 -12.50 -35.44
C MET A 114 -2.02 -13.20 -34.08
N SER A 115 -2.48 -14.44 -34.10
CA SER A 115 -2.07 -15.46 -33.13
C SER A 115 -1.88 -16.75 -33.91
N PRO A 116 -0.72 -17.43 -33.82
CA PRO A 116 -0.70 -18.63 -32.97
C PRO A 116 0.70 -19.05 -32.45
N PHE A 117 0.91 -19.05 -31.13
CA PHE A 117 1.47 -20.24 -30.48
C PHE A 117 1.00 -20.32 -29.02
N ASN A 118 0.02 -21.20 -28.83
CA ASN A 118 -0.32 -21.80 -27.56
C ASN A 118 0.76 -22.84 -27.23
N SER A 119 1.53 -22.63 -26.17
CA SER A 119 2.06 -23.74 -25.38
C SER A 119 2.23 -23.34 -23.92
N THR A 120 1.23 -23.67 -23.12
CA THR A 120 1.45 -24.49 -21.92
C THR A 120 2.88 -24.54 -21.35
N GLY A 121 3.15 -23.67 -20.37
CA GLY A 121 3.88 -24.09 -19.17
C GLY A 121 5.37 -23.79 -19.08
N MET A 122 5.70 -22.69 -18.40
CA MET A 122 6.90 -22.64 -17.55
C MET A 122 6.48 -23.05 -16.13
N LYS A 123 6.56 -24.35 -15.85
CA LYS A 123 6.34 -24.89 -14.51
C LYS A 123 7.57 -24.53 -13.69
N ARG A 124 7.37 -23.87 -12.56
CA ARG A 124 8.40 -23.51 -11.58
C ARG A 124 9.25 -24.75 -11.25
N ALA A 125 10.57 -24.68 -11.47
CA ALA A 125 11.48 -25.73 -11.04
C ALA A 125 11.43 -25.86 -9.52
N LYS A 126 11.17 -27.08 -9.04
CA LYS A 126 11.27 -27.45 -7.63
C LYS A 126 12.73 -27.75 -7.37
N THR A 127 13.44 -26.80 -6.74
CA THR A 127 14.80 -27.07 -6.25
C THR A 127 14.64 -27.75 -4.89
N GLY A 128 14.79 -29.06 -4.87
CA GLY A 128 14.96 -29.84 -3.65
C GLY A 128 16.45 -30.06 -3.40
N ARG A 129 16.89 -29.71 -2.21
CA ARG A 129 17.69 -30.56 -1.33
C ARG A 129 17.25 -30.28 0.10
#